data_AF-A0A1B1NG95-F1
#
_entry.id   AF-A0A1B1NG95-F1
#
_cell.length_a   1.000
_cell.length_b   1.000
_cell.length_c   1.000
_cell.angle_alpha   90.00
_cell.angle_beta   90.00
_cell.angle_gamma   90.00
#
_symmetry.space_group_name_H-M   'P 1'
#
loop_
_entity.id
_entity.type
_entity.pdbx_description
1 polymer ?
#
loop_
_entity_poly.entity_id
_entity_poly.type
_entity_poly.pdbx_seq_one_letter_code
_entity_poly.pdbx_strand_id
1 'polypeptide(L)'
;MLVAIVLFVVTVVVALRTTGTTFVWTVNMFSDLGDGACRPRGGRWICSPGSAAFNVGLASTGVLLAGAALALTPRWGRLLTGSVVVMGLGLVVAAVFPAGDTGAVHLAGVVMAFVVPAAGLLLSAVRPETRWLESGRAVRGTLAVVALVFCAENQVPPALVQEGTGQIIIVGSLVLTLVVESVRVLAVRSP
;
A
#
# COMPACT_ATOMS: atom_id res chain seq x y z
N MET A 1 -2.74 -10.03 -9.14
CA MET A 1 -3.26 -9.29 -7.97
C MET A 1 -3.01 -10.06 -6.67
N LEU A 2 -3.68 -11.21 -6.44
CA LEU A 2 -3.45 -12.02 -5.22
C LEU A 2 -1.98 -12.37 -4.99
N VAL A 3 -1.22 -12.75 -6.03
CA VAL A 3 0.22 -13.02 -5.91
C VAL A 3 0.98 -11.79 -5.37
N ALA A 4 0.65 -10.57 -5.83
CA ALA A 4 1.27 -9.35 -5.31
C ALA A 4 0.92 -9.13 -3.83
N ILE A 5 -0.35 -9.36 -3.45
CA ILE A 5 -0.80 -9.24 -2.05
C ILE A 5 -0.09 -10.24 -1.15
N VAL A 6 0.00 -11.51 -1.58
CA VAL A 6 0.71 -12.56 -0.83
C VAL A 6 2.20 -12.21 -0.72
N LEU A 7 2.82 -11.76 -1.82
CA LEU A 7 4.22 -11.36 -1.81
C LEU A 7 4.47 -10.20 -0.84
N PHE A 8 3.60 -9.19 -0.81
CA PHE A 8 3.67 -8.09 0.16
C PHE A 8 3.64 -8.61 1.60
N VAL A 9 2.66 -9.45 1.92
CA VAL A 9 2.50 -10.01 3.28
C VAL A 9 3.71 -10.86 3.66
N VAL A 10 4.17 -11.74 2.78
CA VAL A 10 5.35 -12.59 3.02
C VAL A 10 6.59 -11.73 3.26
N THR A 11 6.80 -10.70 2.44
CA THR A 11 7.93 -9.78 2.54
C THR A 11 7.95 -9.05 3.89
N VAL A 12 6.80 -8.53 4.32
CA VAL A 12 6.63 -7.91 5.64
C VAL A 12 6.93 -8.90 6.76
N VAL A 13 6.37 -10.11 6.69
CA VAL A 13 6.57 -11.15 7.71
C VAL A 13 8.04 -11.56 7.80
N VAL A 14 8.70 -11.79 6.67
CA VAL A 14 10.13 -12.15 6.63
C VAL A 14 10.99 -11.05 7.27
N ALA A 15 10.74 -9.78 6.92
CA ALA A 15 11.47 -8.66 7.51
C ALA A 15 11.27 -8.57 9.04
N LEU A 16 10.04 -8.72 9.52
CA LEU A 16 9.71 -8.73 10.95
C LEU A 16 10.31 -9.92 11.71
N ARG A 17 10.44 -11.08 11.05
CA ARG A 17 11.01 -12.30 11.64
C ARG A 17 12.53 -12.36 11.58
N THR A 18 13.17 -11.44 10.84
CA THR A 18 14.63 -11.40 10.74
C THR A 18 15.23 -11.05 12.10
N THR A 19 16.21 -11.83 12.56
CA THR A 19 16.87 -11.63 13.84
C THR A 19 17.49 -10.23 13.91
N GLY A 20 17.24 -9.51 15.00
CA GLY A 20 17.73 -8.14 15.20
C GLY A 20 16.79 -7.06 14.65
N THR A 21 15.68 -7.41 14.00
CA THR A 21 14.64 -6.44 13.63
C THR A 21 14.01 -5.84 14.88
N THR A 22 14.00 -4.50 14.97
CA THR A 22 13.31 -3.75 16.04
C THR A 22 12.10 -3.06 15.45
N PHE A 23 10.90 -3.56 15.76
CA PHE A 23 9.64 -3.03 15.22
C PHE A 23 8.55 -3.04 16.28
N VAL A 24 7.95 -1.88 16.53
CA VAL A 24 6.83 -1.69 17.44
C VAL A 24 5.65 -1.15 16.62
N TRP A 25 4.60 -1.97 16.48
CA TRP A 25 3.48 -1.74 15.58
C TRP A 25 2.82 -0.36 15.67
N THR A 26 2.75 0.20 16.86
CA THR A 26 2.03 1.46 17.07
C THR A 26 2.85 2.68 16.69
N VAL A 27 4.19 2.59 16.70
CA VAL A 27 5.09 3.74 16.44
C VAL A 27 5.93 3.60 15.18
N ASN A 28 6.23 2.36 14.74
CA ASN A 28 7.01 2.11 13.55
C ASN A 28 6.12 2.05 12.31
N MET A 29 6.64 2.58 11.22
CA MET A 29 6.05 2.45 9.90
C MET A 29 6.61 1.23 9.19
N PHE A 30 5.85 0.55 8.33
CA PHE A 30 6.31 -0.48 7.40
C PHE A 30 7.53 -0.03 6.60
N SER A 31 7.64 1.25 6.23
CA SER A 31 8.84 1.79 5.55
C SER A 31 10.10 1.74 6.41
N ASP A 32 9.98 1.64 7.74
CA ASP A 32 11.11 1.42 8.65
C ASP A 32 11.74 0.04 8.44
N LEU A 33 10.98 -0.95 7.93
CA LEU A 33 11.53 -2.26 7.56
C LEU A 33 12.46 -2.17 6.34
N GLY A 34 12.36 -1.12 5.55
CA GLY A 34 13.22 -0.87 4.38
C GLY A 34 14.47 -0.05 4.70
N ASP A 35 14.67 0.40 5.95
CA ASP A 35 15.84 1.18 6.34
C ASP A 35 17.10 0.29 6.36
N GLY A 36 18.10 0.65 5.58
CA GLY A 36 19.36 -0.11 5.44
C GLY A 36 20.30 0.03 6.64
N ALA A 37 20.04 0.96 7.56
CA ALA A 37 20.91 1.26 8.69
C ALA A 37 20.14 1.24 10.00
N CYS A 38 20.82 0.84 11.09
CA CYS A 38 20.26 0.89 12.43
C CYS A 38 20.59 2.25 13.09
N ARG A 39 19.56 3.05 13.39
CA ARG A 39 19.72 4.45 13.84
C ARG A 39 18.47 4.99 14.55
N PRO A 40 18.60 6.07 15.35
CA PRO A 40 17.45 6.78 15.89
C PRO A 40 16.81 7.67 14.81
N ARG A 41 15.48 7.70 14.74
CA ARG A 41 14.71 8.57 13.83
C ARG A 41 13.33 8.84 14.41
N GLY A 42 12.93 10.11 14.50
CA GLY A 42 11.60 10.47 15.05
C GLY A 42 11.36 9.95 16.47
N GLY A 43 12.38 9.99 17.34
CA GLY A 43 12.27 9.54 18.74
C GLY A 43 12.22 8.02 18.95
N ARG A 44 12.39 7.21 17.89
CA ARG A 44 12.39 5.74 17.96
C ARG A 44 13.69 5.15 17.42
N TRP A 45 14.10 4.00 17.94
CA TRP A 45 15.20 3.21 17.40
C TRP A 45 14.69 2.29 16.29
N ILE A 46 15.40 2.26 15.17
CA ILE A 46 15.00 1.52 13.97
C ILE A 46 16.17 0.67 13.54
N CYS A 47 15.91 -0.61 13.30
CA CYS A 47 16.88 -1.58 12.83
C CYS A 47 16.13 -2.69 12.09
N SER A 48 16.49 -2.91 10.83
CA SER A 48 15.89 -3.94 9.98
C SER A 48 16.99 -4.64 9.18
N PRO A 49 17.65 -5.68 9.73
CA PRO A 49 18.67 -6.43 9.01
C PRO A 49 18.14 -7.12 7.73
N GLY A 50 16.82 -7.33 7.66
CA GLY A 50 16.12 -7.87 6.49
C GLY A 50 15.72 -6.84 5.44
N SER A 51 16.20 -5.59 5.54
CA SER A 51 15.77 -4.47 4.68
C SER A 51 15.99 -4.69 3.19
N ALA A 52 17.07 -5.35 2.78
CA ALA A 52 17.30 -5.69 1.37
C ALA A 52 16.20 -6.62 0.83
N ALA A 53 15.86 -7.69 1.56
CA ALA A 53 14.79 -8.60 1.18
C ALA A 53 13.42 -7.88 1.21
N PHE A 54 13.20 -7.02 2.19
CA PHE A 54 11.99 -6.19 2.28
C PHE A 54 11.82 -5.31 1.04
N ASN A 55 12.85 -4.56 0.66
CA ASN A 55 12.80 -3.64 -0.48
C ASN A 55 12.65 -4.39 -1.81
N VAL A 56 13.35 -5.51 -2.01
CA VAL A 56 13.18 -6.34 -3.22
C VAL A 56 11.75 -6.88 -3.32
N GLY A 57 11.20 -7.39 -2.22
CA GLY A 57 9.84 -7.90 -2.19
C GLY A 57 8.78 -6.81 -2.39
N LEU A 58 9.01 -5.61 -1.84
CA LEU A 58 8.14 -4.45 -2.02
C LEU A 58 8.15 -3.93 -3.47
N ALA A 59 9.33 -3.84 -4.09
CA ALA A 59 9.45 -3.48 -5.51
C ALA A 59 8.78 -4.52 -6.41
N SER A 60 9.02 -5.81 -6.15
CA SER A 60 8.40 -6.91 -6.89
C SER A 60 6.87 -6.92 -6.74
N THR A 61 6.37 -6.63 -5.55
CA THR A 61 4.94 -6.41 -5.29
C THR A 61 4.40 -5.30 -6.17
N GLY A 62 5.07 -4.15 -6.24
CA GLY A 62 4.66 -3.02 -7.06
C GLY A 62 4.58 -3.36 -8.55
N VAL A 63 5.57 -4.07 -9.08
CA VAL A 63 5.59 -4.53 -10.48
C VAL A 63 4.43 -5.50 -10.78
N LEU A 64 4.23 -6.50 -9.92
CA LEU A 64 3.13 -7.47 -10.08
C LEU A 64 1.75 -6.82 -9.95
N LEU A 65 1.64 -5.82 -9.07
CA LEU A 65 0.42 -5.06 -8.86
C LEU A 65 0.06 -4.24 -10.11
N ALA A 66 1.02 -3.50 -10.66
CA ALA A 66 0.82 -2.71 -11.87
C ALA A 66 0.48 -3.60 -13.08
N GLY A 67 1.23 -4.70 -13.28
CA GLY A 67 0.95 -5.66 -14.35
C GLY A 67 -0.45 -6.29 -14.23
N ALA A 68 -0.87 -6.65 -13.03
CA ALA A 68 -2.21 -7.18 -12.79
C ALA A 68 -3.31 -6.15 -13.07
N ALA A 69 -3.11 -4.89 -12.70
CA ALA A 69 -4.08 -3.82 -12.98
C ALA A 69 -4.25 -3.60 -14.49
N LEU A 70 -3.15 -3.56 -15.25
CA LEU A 70 -3.18 -3.45 -16.71
C LEU A 70 -3.92 -4.64 -17.36
N ALA A 71 -3.73 -5.86 -16.86
CA ALA A 71 -4.46 -7.03 -17.35
C ALA A 71 -5.98 -6.97 -17.05
N LEU A 72 -6.39 -6.22 -16.02
CA LEU A 72 -7.78 -6.07 -15.60
C LEU A 72 -8.47 -4.83 -16.16
N THR A 73 -7.80 -4.03 -17.00
CA THR A 73 -8.35 -2.79 -17.56
C THR A 73 -9.72 -2.93 -18.21
N PRO A 74 -10.04 -3.97 -19.00
CA PRO A 74 -11.37 -4.11 -19.59
C PRO A 74 -12.49 -4.24 -18.55
N ARG A 75 -12.19 -4.79 -17.37
CA ARG A 75 -13.16 -4.95 -16.26
C ARG A 75 -13.20 -3.73 -15.35
N TRP A 76 -12.05 -3.11 -15.11
CA TRP A 76 -11.90 -2.04 -14.12
C TRP A 76 -12.04 -0.62 -14.69
N GLY A 77 -12.00 -0.48 -16.01
CA GLY A 77 -11.90 0.84 -16.63
C GLY A 77 -10.51 1.47 -16.43
N ARG A 78 -10.32 2.65 -16.99
CA ARG A 78 -9.05 3.39 -17.00
C ARG A 78 -8.74 4.00 -15.64
N LEU A 79 -9.75 4.52 -14.94
CA LEU A 79 -9.53 5.26 -13.69
C LEU A 79 -9.00 4.35 -12.59
N LEU A 80 -9.66 3.21 -12.34
CA LEU A 80 -9.21 2.26 -11.33
C LEU A 80 -7.90 1.59 -11.73
N THR A 81 -7.73 1.25 -13.01
CA THR A 81 -6.46 0.73 -13.52
C THR A 81 -5.32 1.71 -13.27
N GLY A 82 -5.45 2.96 -13.72
CA GLY A 82 -4.41 3.98 -13.59
C GLY A 82 -4.04 4.23 -12.13
N SER A 83 -5.06 4.30 -11.26
CA SER A 83 -4.90 4.38 -9.81
C SER A 83 -4.02 3.25 -9.23
N VAL A 84 -4.31 1.99 -9.56
CA VAL A 84 -3.56 0.84 -9.06
C VAL A 84 -2.19 0.70 -9.73
N VAL A 85 -2.03 1.15 -10.97
CA VAL A 85 -0.71 1.26 -11.62
C VAL A 85 0.17 2.27 -10.89
N VAL A 86 -0.36 3.46 -10.57
CA VAL A 86 0.35 4.46 -9.78
C VAL A 86 0.69 3.93 -8.39
N MET A 87 -0.21 3.15 -7.76
CA MET A 87 0.10 2.44 -6.52
C MET A 87 1.33 1.54 -6.67
N GLY A 88 1.35 0.70 -7.72
CA GLY A 88 2.47 -0.19 -8.00
C GLY A 88 3.79 0.56 -8.21
N LEU A 89 3.76 1.66 -8.97
CA LEU A 89 4.93 2.52 -9.18
C LEU A 89 5.39 3.20 -7.88
N GLY A 90 4.46 3.66 -7.06
CA GLY A 90 4.74 4.24 -5.74
C GLY A 90 5.47 3.27 -4.82
N LEU A 91 5.06 1.99 -4.81
CA LEU A 91 5.74 0.94 -4.05
C LEU A 91 7.16 0.68 -4.55
N VAL A 92 7.39 0.68 -5.87
CA VAL A 92 8.73 0.55 -6.46
C VAL A 92 9.61 1.72 -6.04
N VAL A 93 9.10 2.96 -6.13
CA VAL A 93 9.84 4.15 -5.71
C VAL A 93 10.17 4.08 -4.22
N ALA A 94 9.20 3.78 -3.35
CA ALA A 94 9.43 3.69 -1.91
C ALA A 94 10.45 2.60 -1.53
N ALA A 95 10.52 1.51 -2.31
CA ALA A 95 11.47 0.43 -2.11
C ALA A 95 12.90 0.76 -2.56
N VAL A 96 13.04 1.44 -3.72
CA VAL A 96 14.35 1.82 -4.29
C VAL A 96 14.97 3.00 -3.54
N PHE A 97 14.12 3.86 -2.99
CA PHE A 97 14.51 5.06 -2.26
C PHE A 97 14.02 4.95 -0.80
N PRO A 98 14.77 4.29 0.09
CA PRO A 98 14.37 4.13 1.49
C PRO A 98 14.22 5.48 2.22
N ALA A 99 13.35 5.49 3.23
CA ALA A 99 13.00 6.69 4.01
C ALA A 99 14.22 7.32 4.70
N GLY A 100 15.17 6.50 5.12
CA GLY A 100 16.31 6.96 5.91
C GLY A 100 17.39 7.69 5.11
N ASP A 101 17.49 7.45 3.80
CA ASP A 101 18.57 8.03 2.96
C ASP A 101 18.04 9.08 1.98
N THR A 102 16.81 8.88 1.50
CA THR A 102 16.20 9.68 0.43
C THR A 102 14.78 10.09 0.77
N GLY A 103 14.60 10.72 1.94
CA GLY A 103 13.29 11.00 2.54
C GLY A 103 12.27 11.68 1.62
N ALA A 104 12.69 12.67 0.81
CA ALA A 104 11.78 13.38 -0.10
C ALA A 104 11.26 12.49 -1.24
N VAL A 105 12.14 11.71 -1.88
CA VAL A 105 11.77 10.79 -2.97
C VAL A 105 10.95 9.62 -2.41
N HIS A 106 11.32 9.12 -1.24
CA HIS A 106 10.53 8.12 -0.51
C HIS A 106 9.11 8.61 -0.26
N LEU A 107 8.95 9.83 0.27
CA LEU A 107 7.65 10.42 0.54
C LEU A 107 6.81 10.55 -0.74
N ALA A 108 7.40 10.96 -1.86
CA ALA A 108 6.70 10.97 -3.15
C ALA A 108 6.20 9.57 -3.54
N GLY A 109 7.04 8.53 -3.35
CA GLY A 109 6.65 7.14 -3.52
C GLY A 109 5.47 6.73 -2.63
N VAL A 110 5.49 7.11 -1.35
CA VAL A 110 4.42 6.85 -0.38
C VAL A 110 3.11 7.55 -0.77
N VAL A 111 3.16 8.81 -1.23
CA VAL A 111 1.97 9.54 -1.71
C VAL A 111 1.37 8.85 -2.94
N MET A 112 2.22 8.41 -3.88
CA MET A 112 1.79 7.61 -5.02
C MET A 112 1.23 6.25 -4.61
N ALA A 113 1.77 5.61 -3.57
CA ALA A 113 1.35 4.30 -3.11
C ALA A 113 0.07 4.31 -2.27
N PHE A 114 -0.25 5.42 -1.59
CA PHE A 114 -1.38 5.49 -0.66
C PHE A 114 -2.45 6.50 -1.07
N VAL A 115 -2.08 7.77 -1.24
CA VAL A 115 -3.05 8.87 -1.42
C VAL A 115 -3.70 8.80 -2.79
N VAL A 116 -2.89 8.69 -3.85
CA VAL A 116 -3.39 8.60 -5.23
C VAL A 116 -4.32 7.40 -5.41
N PRO A 117 -3.96 6.18 -4.98
CA PRO A 117 -4.84 5.04 -5.17
C PRO A 117 -6.09 5.09 -4.30
N ALA A 118 -6.02 5.59 -3.07
CA ALA A 118 -7.21 5.79 -2.25
C ALA A 118 -8.18 6.78 -2.92
N ALA A 119 -7.68 7.89 -3.47
CA ALA A 119 -8.49 8.84 -4.25
C ALA A 119 -9.09 8.19 -5.50
N GLY A 120 -8.31 7.42 -6.26
CA GLY A 120 -8.78 6.69 -7.43
C GLY A 120 -9.84 5.63 -7.09
N LEU A 121 -9.66 4.91 -5.98
CA LEU A 121 -10.64 3.95 -5.47
C LEU A 121 -11.95 4.64 -5.11
N LEU A 122 -11.89 5.77 -4.40
CA LEU A 122 -13.06 6.57 -4.05
C LEU A 122 -13.79 7.08 -5.31
N LEU A 123 -13.05 7.69 -6.24
CA LEU A 123 -13.61 8.18 -7.50
C LEU A 123 -14.27 7.04 -8.30
N SER A 124 -13.63 5.87 -8.35
CA SER A 124 -14.18 4.70 -9.03
C SER A 124 -15.42 4.10 -8.33
N ALA A 125 -15.64 4.40 -7.05
CA ALA A 125 -16.84 4.04 -6.29
C ALA A 125 -17.98 5.05 -6.49
N VAL A 126 -17.66 6.34 -6.65
CA VAL A 126 -18.63 7.40 -6.96
C VAL A 126 -19.05 7.35 -8.43
N ARG A 127 -18.10 7.10 -9.33
CA ARG A 127 -18.27 7.06 -10.79
C ARG A 127 -17.71 5.75 -11.36
N PRO A 128 -18.42 4.61 -11.21
CA PRO A 128 -17.98 3.35 -11.77
C PRO A 128 -17.96 3.42 -13.31
N GLU A 129 -16.80 3.23 -13.92
CA GLU A 129 -16.64 3.27 -15.39
C GLU A 129 -17.20 2.01 -16.09
N THR A 130 -17.40 0.93 -15.33
CA THR A 130 -17.92 -0.33 -15.84
C THR A 130 -19.03 -0.85 -14.92
N ARG A 131 -19.97 -1.61 -15.47
CA ARG A 131 -21.02 -2.28 -14.67
C ARG A 131 -20.45 -3.22 -13.61
N TRP A 132 -19.27 -3.80 -13.89
CA TRP A 132 -18.54 -4.63 -12.94
C TRP A 132 -18.30 -3.89 -11.62
N LEU A 133 -17.98 -2.60 -11.66
CA LEU A 133 -17.62 -1.83 -10.48
C LEU A 133 -18.82 -1.45 -9.60
N GLU A 134 -20.06 -1.60 -10.09
CA GLU A 134 -21.26 -1.21 -9.35
C GLU A 134 -21.48 -2.06 -8.09
N SER A 135 -21.35 -3.38 -8.17
CA SER A 135 -21.67 -4.27 -7.04
C SER A 135 -20.68 -4.22 -5.87
N GLY A 136 -19.51 -3.56 -6.04
CA GLY A 136 -18.51 -3.37 -4.99
C GLY A 136 -18.34 -1.91 -4.55
N ARG A 137 -19.18 -0.98 -5.02
CA ARG A 137 -18.97 0.45 -4.81
C ARG A 137 -18.97 0.87 -3.34
N ALA A 138 -19.85 0.29 -2.52
CA ALA A 138 -19.97 0.68 -1.11
C ALA A 138 -18.70 0.31 -0.34
N VAL A 139 -18.29 -0.96 -0.41
CA VAL A 139 -17.08 -1.47 0.26
C VAL A 139 -15.84 -0.70 -0.18
N ARG A 140 -15.64 -0.56 -1.50
CA ARG A 140 -14.51 0.17 -2.06
C ARG A 140 -14.50 1.65 -1.66
N GLY A 141 -15.66 2.30 -1.68
CA GLY A 141 -15.81 3.70 -1.27
C GLY A 141 -15.49 3.89 0.22
N THR A 142 -16.04 3.03 1.09
CA THR A 142 -15.78 3.09 2.53
C THR A 142 -14.30 2.89 2.86
N LEU A 143 -13.66 1.85 2.32
CA LEU A 143 -12.24 1.58 2.55
C LEU A 143 -11.34 2.68 1.99
N ALA A 144 -11.70 3.25 0.84
CA ALA A 144 -10.99 4.39 0.26
C ALA A 144 -11.10 5.66 1.11
N VAL A 145 -12.30 5.96 1.65
CA VAL A 145 -12.50 7.08 2.58
C VAL A 145 -11.69 6.88 3.85
N VAL A 146 -11.74 5.68 4.45
CA VAL A 146 -10.94 5.37 5.65
C VAL A 146 -9.45 5.59 5.36
N ALA A 147 -8.93 5.06 4.25
CA ALA A 147 -7.53 5.26 3.88
C ALA A 147 -7.17 6.75 3.70
N LEU A 148 -8.03 7.54 3.03
CA LEU A 148 -7.79 8.98 2.83
C LEU A 148 -7.86 9.78 4.13
N VAL A 149 -8.82 9.48 5.00
CA VAL A 149 -8.97 10.15 6.30
C VAL A 149 -7.71 9.93 7.14
N PHE A 150 -7.21 8.70 7.21
CA PHE A 150 -5.97 8.42 7.95
C PHE A 150 -4.72 8.96 7.25
N CYS A 151 -4.69 9.06 5.92
CA CYS A 151 -3.62 9.78 5.23
C CYS A 151 -3.59 11.27 5.59
N ALA A 152 -4.76 11.91 5.73
CA ALA A 152 -4.87 13.31 6.09
C ALA A 152 -4.58 13.54 7.59
N GLU A 153 -5.10 12.67 8.45
CA GLU A 153 -4.88 12.73 9.90
C GLU A 153 -3.39 12.62 10.26
N ASN A 154 -2.66 11.72 9.58
CA ASN A 154 -1.22 11.56 9.81
C ASN A 154 -0.37 12.79 9.39
N GLN A 155 -0.99 13.83 8.80
CA GLN A 155 -0.33 15.08 8.41
C GLN A 155 -0.71 16.27 9.31
N VAL A 156 -1.69 16.14 10.21
CA VAL A 156 -2.22 17.25 11.01
C VAL A 156 -1.82 17.07 12.48
N PRO A 157 -0.96 17.94 13.04
CA PRO A 157 -0.67 17.94 14.47
C PRO A 157 -1.82 18.56 15.28
N PRO A 158 -2.17 18.04 16.47
CA PRO A 158 -1.70 16.78 17.05
C PRO A 158 -2.36 15.57 16.36
N ALA A 159 -1.58 14.52 16.09
CA ALA A 159 -2.13 13.27 15.58
C ALA A 159 -3.09 12.63 16.60
N LEU A 160 -4.24 12.18 16.12
CA LEU A 160 -5.25 11.43 16.87
C LEU A 160 -4.78 10.01 17.15
N VAL A 161 -4.02 9.42 16.23
CA VAL A 161 -3.43 8.08 16.37
C VAL A 161 -1.91 8.10 16.22
N GLN A 162 -1.25 7.09 16.78
CA GLN A 162 0.19 6.93 16.59
C GLN A 162 0.50 6.56 15.12
N GLU A 163 1.65 7.03 14.60
CA GLU A 163 2.04 6.91 13.17
C GLU A 163 1.91 5.47 12.63
N GLY A 164 2.39 4.48 13.39
CA GLY A 164 2.33 3.07 13.00
C GLY A 164 0.90 2.55 12.91
N THR A 165 0.05 2.93 13.87
CA THR A 165 -1.38 2.58 13.86
C THR A 165 -2.10 3.18 12.65
N GLY A 166 -1.87 4.46 12.36
CA GLY A 166 -2.45 5.12 11.18
C GLY A 166 -2.06 4.41 9.89
N GLN A 167 -0.78 4.04 9.75
CA GLN A 167 -0.30 3.33 8.58
C GLN A 167 -0.88 1.90 8.45
N ILE A 168 -1.05 1.17 9.55
CA ILE A 168 -1.72 -0.15 9.54
C ILE A 168 -3.14 -0.01 8.99
N ILE A 169 -3.87 1.03 9.37
CA ILE A 169 -5.24 1.28 8.90
C ILE A 169 -5.26 1.62 7.41
N ILE A 170 -4.35 2.48 6.94
CA ILE A 170 -4.21 2.86 5.53
C ILE A 170 -3.90 1.61 4.68
N VAL A 171 -2.83 0.90 5.02
CA VAL A 171 -2.37 -0.29 4.29
C VAL A 171 -3.42 -1.40 4.35
N GLY A 172 -4.01 -1.65 5.53
CA GLY A 172 -5.06 -2.64 5.72
C GLY A 172 -6.28 -2.36 4.84
N SER A 173 -6.71 -1.11 4.76
CA SER A 173 -7.86 -0.70 3.93
C SER A 173 -7.58 -0.86 2.44
N LEU A 174 -6.39 -0.48 1.97
CA LEU A 174 -5.97 -0.64 0.57
C LEU A 174 -5.83 -2.13 0.20
N VAL A 175 -5.15 -2.92 1.03
CA VAL A 175 -5.00 -4.37 0.83
C VAL A 175 -6.35 -5.07 0.82
N LEU A 176 -7.23 -4.78 1.78
CA LEU A 176 -8.57 -5.37 1.84
C LEU A 176 -9.38 -5.04 0.59
N THR A 177 -9.28 -3.81 0.08
CA THR A 177 -9.93 -3.44 -1.18
C THR A 177 -9.41 -4.28 -2.35
N LEU A 178 -8.08 -4.46 -2.47
CA LEU A 178 -7.48 -5.29 -3.52
C LEU A 178 -7.85 -6.77 -3.38
N VAL A 179 -7.99 -7.29 -2.15
CA VAL A 179 -8.48 -8.65 -1.88
C VAL A 179 -9.92 -8.80 -2.35
N VAL A 180 -10.81 -7.88 -1.96
CA VAL A 180 -12.23 -7.91 -2.36
C VAL A 180 -12.35 -7.90 -3.88
N GLU A 181 -11.65 -6.99 -4.56
CA GLU A 181 -11.69 -6.92 -6.02
C GLU A 181 -11.09 -8.18 -6.68
N SER A 182 -10.03 -8.75 -6.10
CA SER A 182 -9.45 -10.02 -6.59
C SER A 182 -10.42 -11.19 -6.48
N VAL A 183 -11.08 -11.33 -5.32
CA VAL A 183 -12.05 -12.41 -5.07
C VAL A 183 -13.24 -12.27 -6.00
N ARG A 184 -13.74 -11.05 -6.23
CA ARG A 184 -14.82 -10.78 -7.19
C ARG A 184 -14.44 -11.24 -8.61
N VAL A 185 -13.21 -10.97 -9.04
CA VAL A 185 -12.71 -11.41 -10.36
C VAL A 185 -12.67 -12.93 -10.47
N LEU A 186 -12.29 -13.64 -9.40
CA LEU A 186 -12.23 -15.10 -9.39
C LEU A 186 -13.59 -15.79 -9.24
N ALA A 187 -14.53 -15.17 -8.50
CA ALA A 187 -15.84 -15.74 -8.22
C ALA A 187 -16.76 -15.74 -9.46
N VAL A 188 -16.58 -14.79 -10.38
CA VAL A 188 -17.30 -14.77 -11.65
C VAL A 188 -16.53 -15.63 -12.64
N ARG A 189 -16.96 -16.89 -12.79
CA ARG A 189 -16.48 -17.75 -13.88
C ARG A 189 -16.66 -17.02 -15.20
N SER A 190 -15.60 -16.98 -16.00
CA SER A 190 -15.72 -16.54 -17.40
C SER A 190 -16.73 -17.48 -18.08
N PRO A 191 -17.72 -16.96 -18.83
CA PRO A 191 -18.54 -17.83 -19.67
C PRO A 191 -17.68 -18.60 -20.67
#